data_AF-A0A4W2EA39-F1
#
_entry.id   AF-A0A4W2EA39-F1
#
_cell.length_a   1.000
_cell.length_b   1.000
_cell.length_c   1.000
_cell.angle_alpha   90.00
_cell.angle_beta   90.00
_cell.angle_gamma   90.00
#
_symmetry.space_group_name_H-M   'P 1'
#
loop_
_entity.id
_entity.type
_entity.pdbx_description
1 polymer ?
#
loop_
_entity_poly.entity_id
_entity_poly.type
_entity_poly.pdbx_seq_one_letter_code
_entity_poly.pdbx_strand_id
1 'polypeptide(L)'
;MVFLKFLWMGFLCHLCQGYFDGPLYPEMSNGTLHHYFVPDGDYEENDDPEKCQLLFRVSDHRRCSQGEGSSASTLLSLTLREEFTVLGRQVEDAGRVLEGISKSISYDLDGEESYGKYLRRESHQIGDAYSNSDKSLTELESKFKQGQEQDSRQESRLNEDFLGMLVHTRSLLKETLDISVGLRDKYELLALTIRSHGTRLGRLKNDYLKV
;
A
#
# COMPACT_ATOMS: atom_id res chain seq x y z
N MET A 1 -19.12 10.27 67.88
CA MET A 1 -19.32 11.19 66.73
C MET A 1 -19.03 10.57 65.36
N VAL A 2 -18.37 9.41 65.26
CA VAL A 2 -18.08 8.75 63.96
C VAL A 2 -19.28 7.94 63.44
N PHE A 3 -20.00 7.23 64.30
CA PHE A 3 -21.18 6.43 63.91
C PHE A 3 -22.34 7.25 63.34
N LEU A 4 -22.54 8.48 63.82
CA LEU A 4 -23.60 9.36 63.30
C LEU A 4 -23.30 9.84 61.87
N LYS A 5 -22.02 9.99 61.51
CA LYS A 5 -21.59 10.38 60.17
C LYS A 5 -21.76 9.24 59.15
N PHE A 6 -21.52 7.99 59.56
CA PHE A 6 -21.76 6.83 58.69
C PHE A 6 -23.25 6.58 58.45
N LEU A 7 -24.10 6.79 59.45
CA LEU A 7 -25.55 6.67 59.30
C LEU A 7 -26.11 7.73 58.33
N TRP A 8 -25.55 8.94 58.36
CA TRP A 8 -25.92 10.02 57.45
C TRP A 8 -25.48 9.74 56.01
N MET A 9 -24.27 9.23 55.79
CA MET A 9 -23.80 8.85 54.45
C MET A 9 -24.61 7.69 53.85
N GLY A 10 -25.04 6.72 54.66
CA GLY A 10 -25.94 5.64 54.19
C GLY A 10 -27.32 6.15 53.76
N PHE A 11 -27.84 7.19 54.43
CA PHE A 11 -29.13 7.81 54.08
C PHE A 11 -29.02 8.66 52.81
N LEU A 12 -27.89 9.36 52.60
CA LEU A 12 -27.65 10.13 51.37
C LEU A 12 -27.39 9.24 50.15
N CYS A 13 -26.77 8.06 50.29
CA CYS A 13 -26.59 7.13 49.18
C CYS A 13 -27.91 6.52 48.67
N HIS A 14 -28.94 6.40 49.52
CA HIS A 14 -30.27 5.94 49.09
C HIS A 14 -31.05 6.99 48.29
N LEU A 15 -30.65 8.26 48.37
CA LEU A 15 -31.20 9.37 47.59
C LEU A 15 -30.52 9.53 46.21
N CYS A 16 -29.40 8.84 45.97
CA CYS A 16 -28.74 8.78 44.66
C CYS A 16 -29.32 7.67 43.76
N GLN A 17 -30.64 7.49 43.79
CA GLN A 17 -31.35 6.77 42.74
C GLN A 17 -31.34 7.69 41.51
N GLY A 18 -30.68 7.27 40.44
CA GLY A 18 -30.62 8.03 39.20
C GLY A 18 -32.03 8.31 38.67
N TYR A 19 -32.45 9.57 38.73
CA TYR A 19 -33.68 10.05 38.13
C TYR A 19 -33.34 10.58 36.73
N PHE A 20 -33.71 9.81 35.71
CA PHE A 20 -33.57 10.20 34.31
C PHE A 20 -34.89 10.82 33.84
N ASP A 21 -34.88 12.14 33.63
CA ASP A 21 -36.01 12.91 33.11
C ASP A 21 -35.76 13.23 31.62
N GLY A 22 -35.68 12.17 30.81
CA GLY A 22 -35.57 12.26 29.35
C GLY A 22 -36.91 11.90 28.67
N PRO A 23 -37.09 12.25 27.39
CA PRO A 23 -38.39 12.16 26.69
C PRO A 23 -38.70 10.73 26.24
N LEU A 24 -38.69 9.77 27.16
CA LEU A 24 -39.08 8.39 26.90
C LEU A 24 -40.40 8.15 27.62
N TYR A 25 -41.50 8.22 26.87
CA TYR A 25 -42.81 7.84 27.36
C TYR A 25 -42.83 6.32 27.58
N PRO A 26 -42.99 5.81 28.83
CA PRO A 26 -43.28 4.41 29.04
C PRO A 26 -44.73 4.17 28.59
N GLU A 27 -44.91 3.63 27.39
CA GLU A 27 -46.20 3.10 26.95
C GLU A 27 -46.44 1.80 27.72
N MET A 28 -47.30 1.87 28.75
CA MET A 28 -47.73 0.70 29.52
C MET A 28 -48.84 0.00 28.74
N SER A 29 -48.49 -0.97 27.90
CA SER A 29 -49.47 -1.83 27.24
C SER A 29 -49.55 -3.17 27.97
N ASN A 30 -50.77 -3.55 28.38
CA ASN A 30 -51.09 -4.89 28.90
C ASN A 30 -50.30 -5.38 30.15
N GLY A 31 -49.86 -4.47 31.03
CA GLY A 31 -49.21 -4.82 32.31
C GLY A 31 -47.75 -5.29 32.22
N THR A 32 -47.11 -5.10 31.06
CA THR A 32 -45.68 -5.35 30.85
C THR A 32 -44.94 -4.02 30.67
N LEU A 33 -43.76 -3.91 31.30
CA LEU A 33 -42.90 -2.73 31.14
C LEU A 33 -42.01 -2.95 29.91
N HIS A 34 -42.19 -2.12 28.89
CA HIS A 34 -41.41 -2.18 27.66
C HIS A 34 -40.18 -1.27 27.82
N HIS A 35 -39.00 -1.87 27.92
CA HIS A 35 -37.72 -1.14 27.89
C HIS A 35 -36.96 -1.51 26.63
N TYR A 36 -36.72 -0.50 25.79
CA TYR A 36 -35.88 -0.60 24.62
C TYR A 36 -34.43 -0.43 25.06
N PHE A 37 -33.66 -1.51 25.11
CA PHE A 37 -32.23 -1.47 25.40
C PHE A 37 -31.50 -2.29 24.36
N VAL A 38 -30.66 -1.62 23.56
CA VAL A 38 -29.76 -2.23 22.58
C VAL A 38 -28.36 -2.19 23.19
N PRO A 39 -27.79 -3.32 23.63
CA PRO A 39 -26.51 -3.35 24.35
C PRO A 39 -25.31 -2.85 23.54
N ASP A 40 -25.37 -2.98 22.21
CA ASP A 40 -24.23 -2.75 21.32
C ASP A 40 -24.25 -1.37 20.63
N GLY A 41 -25.32 -0.59 20.78
CA GLY A 41 -25.41 0.79 20.28
C GLY A 41 -25.56 0.98 18.76
N ASP A 42 -25.56 -0.10 17.96
CA ASP A 42 -25.90 -0.04 16.54
C ASP A 42 -27.41 -0.17 16.36
N TYR A 43 -28.05 0.91 15.91
CA TYR A 43 -29.46 0.91 15.51
C TYR A 43 -29.52 0.71 14.00
N GLU A 44 -29.83 -0.50 13.52
CA GLU A 44 -30.26 -0.64 12.13
C GLU A 44 -31.73 -0.18 12.00
N GLU A 45 -32.04 0.66 11.01
CA GLU A 45 -33.37 1.27 10.79
C GLU A 45 -34.51 0.25 10.55
N ASN A 46 -34.21 -1.05 10.41
CA ASN A 46 -35.17 -2.12 10.12
C ASN A 46 -35.32 -3.17 11.24
N ASP A 47 -34.80 -2.93 12.44
CA ASP A 47 -35.02 -3.86 13.54
C ASP A 47 -36.46 -3.77 14.06
N ASP A 48 -37.22 -4.85 13.86
CA ASP A 48 -38.59 -4.98 14.36
C ASP A 48 -38.61 -4.65 15.87
N PRO A 49 -39.44 -3.71 16.35
CA PRO A 49 -39.47 -3.29 17.75
C PRO A 49 -39.88 -4.41 18.72
N GLU A 50 -40.41 -5.53 18.20
CA GLU A 50 -40.71 -6.76 18.94
C GLU A 50 -39.47 -7.62 19.23
N LYS A 51 -38.40 -7.53 18.43
CA LYS A 51 -37.15 -8.30 18.62
C LYS A 51 -36.24 -7.69 19.67
N CYS A 52 -36.27 -6.36 19.84
CA CYS A 52 -35.40 -5.63 20.77
C CYS A 52 -36.11 -5.29 22.10
N GLN A 53 -37.18 -6.01 22.43
CA GLN A 53 -37.99 -5.72 23.60
C GLN A 53 -37.55 -6.57 24.79
N LEU A 54 -36.96 -5.92 25.80
CA LEU A 54 -36.80 -6.56 27.10
C LEU A 54 -38.17 -6.57 27.81
N LEU A 55 -38.82 -7.72 27.77
CA LEU A 55 -40.13 -7.95 28.40
C LEU A 55 -39.94 -8.21 29.90
N PHE A 56 -40.06 -7.16 30.71
CA PHE A 56 -40.15 -7.32 32.16
C PHE A 56 -41.60 -7.61 32.55
N ARG A 57 -41.88 -8.88 32.87
CA ARG A 57 -43.18 -9.29 33.43
C ARG A 57 -43.15 -9.08 34.95
N VAL A 58 -43.64 -7.93 35.39
CA VAL A 58 -43.81 -7.62 36.81
C VAL A 58 -44.92 -8.49 37.38
N SER A 59 -44.58 -9.39 38.31
CA SER A 59 -45.58 -10.16 39.06
C SER A 59 -46.07 -9.32 40.24
N ASP A 60 -47.28 -8.79 40.15
CA ASP A 60 -47.96 -8.17 41.29
C ASP A 60 -48.32 -9.23 42.34
N HIS A 61 -47.39 -9.50 43.27
CA HIS A 61 -47.76 -10.18 44.51
C HIS A 61 -47.11 -9.57 45.76
N ARG A 62 -47.43 -8.30 46.01
CA ARG A 62 -47.65 -7.85 47.38
C ARG A 62 -49.15 -7.88 47.69
N ARG A 63 -49.67 -9.05 48.08
CA ARG A 63 -50.80 -9.08 49.00
C ARG A 63 -50.23 -9.01 50.41
N CYS A 64 -50.48 -7.89 51.08
CA CYS A 64 -50.33 -7.76 52.52
C CYS A 64 -50.96 -8.99 53.22
N SER A 65 -50.28 -9.55 54.21
CA SER A 65 -50.76 -10.72 54.94
C SER A 65 -52.05 -10.42 55.70
N GLN A 66 -53.04 -11.32 55.60
CA GLN A 66 -53.76 -11.99 56.69
C GLN A 66 -55.16 -12.40 56.24
N GLY A 67 -55.40 -13.71 56.23
CA GLY A 67 -56.69 -14.33 56.01
C GLY A 67 -56.52 -15.82 56.24
N GLU A 68 -57.04 -16.29 57.36
CA GLU A 68 -56.81 -17.59 57.99
C GLU A 68 -57.13 -18.80 57.09
N GLY A 69 -56.31 -19.84 57.20
CA GLY A 69 -56.69 -21.23 56.91
C GLY A 69 -56.83 -21.66 55.45
N SER A 70 -55.72 -22.08 54.81
CA SER A 70 -55.78 -23.13 53.77
C SER A 70 -54.41 -23.74 53.45
N SER A 71 -54.28 -25.01 53.82
CA SER A 71 -53.44 -26.09 53.29
C SER A 71 -52.03 -25.79 52.77
N ALA A 72 -51.04 -26.31 53.51
CA ALA A 72 -49.63 -26.43 53.12
C ALA A 72 -49.39 -27.09 51.74
N SER A 73 -50.33 -27.89 51.21
CA SER A 73 -50.28 -28.46 49.86
C SER A 73 -50.48 -27.43 48.75
N THR A 74 -51.25 -26.37 48.99
CA THR A 74 -51.48 -25.30 48.02
C THR A 74 -50.26 -24.38 47.93
N LEU A 75 -49.62 -24.08 49.06
CA LEU A 75 -48.34 -23.36 49.09
C LEU A 75 -47.22 -24.14 48.38
N LEU A 76 -47.11 -25.46 48.60
CA LEU A 76 -46.12 -26.30 47.92
C LEU A 76 -46.34 -26.39 46.41
N SER A 77 -47.59 -26.51 45.95
CA SER A 77 -47.91 -26.52 44.51
C SER A 77 -47.61 -25.19 43.80
N LEU A 78 -47.73 -24.07 44.52
CA LEU A 78 -47.36 -22.75 44.04
C LEU A 78 -45.83 -22.60 43.95
N THR A 79 -45.08 -23.13 44.93
CA THR A 79 -43.61 -23.11 44.89
C THR A 79 -43.03 -23.91 43.72
N LEU A 80 -43.53 -25.12 43.43
CA LEU A 80 -43.00 -25.91 42.31
C LEU A 80 -43.27 -25.25 40.95
N ARG A 81 -44.45 -24.65 40.79
CA ARG A 81 -44.78 -23.92 39.55
C ARG A 81 -43.87 -22.70 39.38
N GLU A 82 -43.56 -22.01 40.48
CA GLU A 82 -42.64 -20.87 40.48
C GLU A 82 -41.22 -21.30 40.10
N GLU A 83 -40.71 -22.38 40.69
CA GLU A 83 -39.40 -22.97 40.36
C GLU A 83 -39.31 -23.37 38.87
N PHE A 84 -40.35 -23.99 38.29
CA PHE A 84 -40.37 -24.29 36.85
C PHE A 84 -40.40 -23.04 35.97
N THR A 85 -41.04 -21.96 36.41
CA THR A 85 -41.03 -20.68 35.67
C THR A 85 -39.69 -19.96 35.75
N VAL A 86 -39.00 -20.04 36.90
CA VAL A 86 -37.64 -19.50 37.07
C VAL A 86 -36.66 -20.30 36.23
N LEU A 87 -36.74 -21.63 36.27
CA LEU A 87 -35.89 -22.52 35.48
C LEU A 87 -36.12 -22.30 33.96
N GLY A 88 -37.38 -22.15 33.53
CA GLY A 88 -37.70 -21.85 32.13
C GLY A 88 -37.07 -20.55 31.65
N ARG A 89 -37.11 -19.49 32.47
CA ARG A 89 -36.45 -18.21 32.17
C ARG A 89 -34.93 -18.35 32.15
N GLN A 90 -34.36 -19.06 33.10
CA GLN A 90 -32.91 -19.28 33.16
C GLN A 90 -32.40 -20.05 31.93
N VAL A 91 -33.19 -21.01 31.42
CA VAL A 91 -32.88 -21.73 30.18
C VAL A 91 -32.99 -20.82 28.97
N GLU A 92 -34.01 -19.96 28.90
CA GLU A 92 -34.18 -18.99 27.81
C GLU A 92 -33.05 -17.94 27.80
N ASP A 93 -32.69 -17.41 28.97
CA ASP A 93 -31.59 -16.45 29.12
C ASP A 93 -30.24 -17.10 28.80
N ALA A 94 -30.01 -18.34 29.23
CA ALA A 94 -28.83 -19.11 28.81
C ALA A 94 -28.81 -19.33 27.29
N GLY A 95 -29.97 -19.58 26.67
CA GLY A 95 -30.11 -19.68 25.22
C GLY A 95 -29.70 -18.40 24.49
N ARG A 96 -30.18 -17.25 24.96
CA ARG A 96 -29.80 -15.93 24.39
C ARG A 96 -28.30 -15.64 24.55
N VAL A 97 -27.72 -15.97 25.71
CA VAL A 97 -26.27 -15.82 25.94
C VAL A 97 -25.47 -16.71 25.00
N LEU A 98 -25.87 -17.97 24.81
CA LEU A 98 -25.20 -18.88 23.89
C LEU A 98 -25.32 -18.43 22.43
N GLU A 99 -26.46 -17.88 22.04
CA GLU A 99 -26.64 -17.27 20.71
C GLU A 99 -25.72 -16.05 20.52
N GLY A 100 -25.61 -15.19 21.54
CA GLY A 100 -24.67 -14.06 21.54
C GLY A 100 -23.21 -14.50 21.40
N ILE A 101 -22.80 -15.53 22.15
CA ILE A 101 -21.46 -16.12 22.03
C ILE A 101 -21.25 -16.71 20.64
N SER A 102 -22.25 -17.41 20.08
CA SER A 102 -22.16 -17.97 18.74
C SER A 102 -21.99 -16.89 17.67
N LYS A 103 -22.71 -15.77 17.78
CA LYS A 103 -22.57 -14.62 16.87
C LYS A 103 -21.19 -13.98 16.98
N SER A 104 -20.70 -13.76 18.21
CA SER A 104 -19.35 -13.24 18.45
C SER A 104 -18.28 -14.13 17.82
N ILE A 105 -18.38 -15.46 17.99
CA ILE A 105 -17.45 -16.42 17.40
C ILE A 105 -17.52 -16.38 15.87
N SER A 106 -18.70 -16.27 15.27
CA SER A 106 -18.81 -16.18 13.80
C SER A 106 -18.15 -14.93 13.22
N TYR A 107 -18.31 -13.76 13.87
CA TYR A 107 -17.68 -12.53 13.40
C TYR A 107 -16.15 -12.56 13.49
N ASP A 108 -15.61 -13.18 14.54
CA ASP A 108 -14.16 -13.35 14.69
C ASP A 108 -13.58 -14.31 13.65
N LEU A 109 -14.29 -15.41 13.34
CA LEU A 109 -13.84 -16.40 12.35
C LEU A 109 -13.94 -15.89 10.90
N ASP A 110 -14.98 -15.13 10.56
CA ASP A 110 -15.14 -14.54 9.22
C ASP A 110 -14.03 -13.52 8.91
N GLY A 111 -13.54 -12.81 9.94
CA GLY A 111 -12.40 -11.92 9.82
C GLY A 111 -11.12 -12.65 9.42
N GLU A 112 -10.81 -13.78 10.06
CA GLU A 112 -9.59 -14.55 9.80
C GLU A 112 -9.52 -15.07 8.36
N GLU A 113 -10.62 -15.63 7.85
CA GLU A 113 -10.67 -16.15 6.47
C GLU A 113 -10.51 -15.01 5.44
N SER A 114 -11.12 -13.86 5.70
CA SER A 114 -11.05 -12.66 4.86
C SER A 114 -9.63 -12.07 4.81
N TYR A 115 -9.01 -11.84 5.96
CA TYR A 115 -7.64 -11.32 6.03
C TYR A 115 -6.63 -12.32 5.46
N GLY A 116 -6.80 -13.62 5.73
CA GLY A 116 -5.94 -14.66 5.16
C GLY A 116 -6.00 -14.71 3.64
N LYS A 117 -7.19 -14.55 3.04
CA LYS A 117 -7.35 -14.48 1.59
C LYS A 117 -6.74 -13.23 0.97
N TYR A 118 -6.90 -12.08 1.62
CA TYR A 118 -6.27 -10.83 1.21
C TYR A 118 -4.74 -10.94 1.25
N LEU A 119 -4.16 -11.40 2.37
CA LEU A 119 -2.72 -11.57 2.52
C LEU A 119 -2.11 -12.52 1.49
N ARG A 120 -2.79 -13.64 1.17
CA ARG A 120 -2.34 -14.55 0.12
C ARG A 120 -2.34 -13.88 -1.26
N ARG A 121 -3.35 -13.07 -1.58
CA ARG A 121 -3.42 -12.33 -2.84
C ARG A 121 -2.31 -11.29 -2.94
N GLU A 122 -2.13 -10.48 -1.90
CA GLU A 122 -1.05 -9.47 -1.84
C GLU A 122 0.33 -10.13 -1.94
N SER A 123 0.55 -11.24 -1.23
CA SER A 123 1.81 -11.98 -1.30
C SER A 123 2.08 -12.50 -2.72
N HIS A 124 1.05 -12.95 -3.43
CA HIS A 124 1.18 -13.40 -4.82
C HIS A 124 1.50 -12.21 -5.75
N GLN A 125 0.80 -11.09 -5.60
CA GLN A 125 1.05 -9.88 -6.39
C GLN A 125 2.45 -9.32 -6.17
N ILE A 126 2.94 -9.33 -4.93
CA ILE A 126 4.31 -8.96 -4.59
C ILE A 126 5.29 -9.93 -5.26
N GLY A 127 5.04 -11.24 -5.18
CA GLY A 127 5.86 -12.26 -5.84
C GLY A 127 5.96 -12.06 -7.35
N ASP A 128 4.84 -11.77 -8.01
CA ASP A 128 4.80 -11.49 -9.44
C ASP A 128 5.56 -10.21 -9.81
N ALA A 129 5.43 -9.16 -8.99
CA ALA A 129 6.17 -7.91 -9.18
C ALA A 129 7.69 -8.12 -9.08
N TYR A 130 8.16 -8.87 -8.08
CA TYR A 130 9.58 -9.20 -7.94
C TYR A 130 10.08 -10.08 -9.09
N SER A 131 9.33 -11.09 -9.50
CA SER A 131 9.67 -11.95 -10.64
C SER A 131 9.80 -11.16 -11.94
N ASN A 132 8.89 -10.20 -12.17
CA ASN A 132 8.97 -9.32 -13.34
C ASN A 132 10.17 -8.37 -13.26
N SER A 133 10.44 -7.80 -12.08
CA SER A 133 11.63 -6.97 -11.87
C SER A 133 12.91 -7.73 -12.13
N ASP A 134 13.01 -8.99 -11.70
CA ASP A 134 14.19 -9.83 -11.90
C ASP A 134 14.42 -10.13 -13.40
N LYS A 135 13.35 -10.42 -14.14
CA LYS A 135 13.41 -10.54 -15.61
C LYS A 135 13.87 -9.25 -16.29
N SER A 136 13.36 -8.10 -15.87
CA SER A 136 13.78 -6.81 -16.43
C SER A 136 15.24 -6.49 -16.10
N LEU A 137 15.70 -6.81 -14.88
CA LEU A 137 17.10 -6.60 -14.49
C LEU A 137 18.06 -7.49 -15.29
N THR A 138 17.72 -8.76 -15.47
CA THR A 138 18.53 -9.69 -16.28
C THR A 138 18.57 -9.29 -17.76
N GLU A 139 17.46 -8.79 -18.32
CA GLU A 139 17.43 -8.23 -19.67
C GLU A 139 18.30 -6.97 -19.80
N LEU A 140 18.23 -6.07 -18.80
CA LEU A 140 19.05 -4.86 -18.76
C LEU A 140 20.53 -5.18 -18.62
N GLU A 141 20.91 -6.17 -17.80
CA GLU A 141 22.29 -6.63 -17.69
C GLU A 141 22.81 -7.16 -19.02
N SER A 142 22.00 -7.97 -19.72
CA SER A 142 22.34 -8.46 -21.05
C SER A 142 22.52 -7.31 -22.05
N LYS A 143 21.62 -6.32 -22.05
CA LYS A 143 21.72 -5.14 -22.94
C LYS A 143 22.91 -4.26 -22.59
N PHE A 144 23.23 -4.11 -21.30
CA PHE A 144 24.37 -3.34 -20.85
C PHE A 144 25.68 -3.99 -21.31
N LYS A 145 25.81 -5.31 -21.13
CA LYS A 145 26.97 -6.06 -21.62
C LYS A 145 27.10 -6.01 -23.14
N GLN A 146 25.99 -6.17 -23.85
CA GLN A 146 25.95 -6.02 -25.31
C GLN A 146 26.38 -4.61 -25.74
N GLY A 147 25.90 -3.58 -25.05
CA GLY A 147 26.28 -2.19 -25.29
C GLY A 147 27.78 -1.98 -25.09
N GLN A 148 28.35 -2.50 -24.00
CA GLN A 148 29.79 -2.40 -23.72
C GLN A 148 30.65 -3.12 -24.77
N GLU A 149 30.25 -4.31 -25.22
CA GLU A 149 30.94 -5.04 -26.28
C GLU A 149 30.81 -4.32 -27.64
N GLN A 150 29.69 -3.66 -27.90
CA GLN A 150 29.50 -2.89 -29.12
C GLN A 150 30.34 -1.61 -29.11
N ASP A 151 30.37 -0.90 -27.98
CA ASP A 151 31.10 0.36 -27.83
C ASP A 151 32.60 0.14 -27.99
N SER A 152 33.16 -0.88 -27.30
CA SER A 152 34.57 -1.26 -27.46
C SER A 152 34.94 -1.67 -28.89
N ARG A 153 34.07 -2.38 -29.61
CA ARG A 153 34.28 -2.71 -31.03
C ARG A 153 34.23 -1.47 -31.91
N GLN A 154 33.33 -0.54 -31.62
CA GLN A 154 33.19 0.69 -32.37
C GLN A 154 34.39 1.62 -32.15
N GLU A 155 34.82 1.79 -30.91
CA GLU A 155 36.06 2.52 -30.57
C GLU A 155 37.28 1.92 -31.26
N SER A 156 37.44 0.60 -31.25
CA SER A 156 38.56 -0.07 -31.92
C SER A 156 38.56 0.18 -33.44
N ARG A 157 37.38 0.08 -34.09
CA ARG A 157 37.26 0.35 -35.53
C ARG A 157 37.56 1.80 -35.87
N LEU A 158 37.02 2.74 -35.10
CA LEU A 158 37.30 4.17 -35.30
C LEU A 158 38.80 4.44 -35.15
N ASN A 159 39.45 3.86 -34.14
CA ASN A 159 40.89 4.03 -33.93
C ASN A 159 41.71 3.47 -35.11
N GLU A 160 41.37 2.28 -35.61
CA GLU A 160 41.98 1.70 -36.81
C GLU A 160 41.78 2.59 -38.04
N ASP A 161 40.57 3.12 -38.26
CA ASP A 161 40.26 4.02 -39.37
C ASP A 161 41.07 5.33 -39.29
N PHE A 162 41.15 5.94 -38.09
CA PHE A 162 41.96 7.16 -37.85
C PHE A 162 43.45 6.89 -38.10
N LEU A 163 43.98 5.78 -37.59
CA LEU A 163 45.37 5.37 -37.84
C LEU A 163 45.62 5.14 -39.32
N GLY A 164 44.71 4.46 -40.02
CA GLY A 164 44.78 4.25 -41.47
C GLY A 164 44.80 5.56 -42.24
N MET A 165 43.93 6.50 -41.87
CA MET A 165 43.87 7.83 -42.49
C MET A 165 45.16 8.65 -42.23
N LEU A 166 45.74 8.57 -41.03
CA LEU A 166 47.03 9.21 -40.71
C LEU A 166 48.20 8.62 -41.50
N VAL A 167 48.25 7.29 -41.64
CA VAL A 167 49.29 6.63 -42.44
C VAL A 167 49.15 7.02 -43.93
N HIS A 168 47.92 7.04 -44.44
CA HIS A 168 47.66 7.42 -45.83
C HIS A 168 47.97 8.90 -46.11
N THR A 169 47.57 9.81 -45.21
CA THR A 169 47.92 11.24 -45.35
C THR A 169 49.43 11.46 -45.26
N ARG A 170 50.13 10.73 -44.38
CA ARG A 170 51.60 10.75 -44.34
C ARG A 170 52.24 10.27 -45.64
N SER A 171 51.72 9.21 -46.27
CA SER A 171 52.27 8.73 -47.55
C SER A 171 52.04 9.75 -48.67
N LEU A 172 50.85 10.35 -48.74
CA LEU A 172 50.56 11.42 -49.71
C LEU A 172 51.42 12.67 -49.49
N LEU A 173 51.66 13.06 -48.23
CA LEU A 173 52.57 14.16 -47.91
C LEU A 173 54.01 13.87 -48.31
N LYS A 174 54.45 12.61 -48.18
CA LYS A 174 55.78 12.19 -48.65
C LYS A 174 55.87 12.25 -50.17
N GLU A 175 54.87 11.72 -50.88
CA GLU A 175 54.84 11.76 -52.35
C GLU A 175 54.80 13.20 -52.88
N THR A 176 53.99 14.07 -52.29
CA THR A 176 53.94 15.49 -52.66
C THR A 176 55.25 16.21 -52.36
N LEU A 177 55.92 15.88 -51.25
CA LEU A 177 57.26 16.40 -50.97
C LEU A 177 58.26 15.95 -52.04
N ASP A 178 58.28 14.66 -52.40
CA ASP A 178 59.19 14.13 -53.42
C ASP A 178 58.93 14.81 -54.78
N ILE A 179 57.67 15.03 -55.15
CA ILE A 179 57.29 15.78 -56.36
C ILE A 179 57.78 17.23 -56.28
N SER A 180 57.63 17.89 -55.13
CA SER A 180 58.05 19.29 -54.93
C SER A 180 59.57 19.47 -55.06
N VAL A 181 60.35 18.51 -54.56
CA VAL A 181 61.81 18.49 -54.70
C VAL A 181 62.18 18.29 -56.16
N GLY A 182 61.57 17.31 -56.84
CA GLY A 182 61.81 17.09 -58.27
C GLY A 182 61.43 18.27 -59.17
N LEU A 183 60.38 19.02 -58.82
CA LEU A 183 60.02 20.28 -59.49
C LEU A 183 61.09 21.35 -59.29
N ARG A 184 61.59 21.54 -58.06
CA ARG A 184 62.63 22.52 -57.75
C ARG A 184 63.89 22.27 -58.59
N ASP A 185 64.34 21.02 -58.70
CA ASP A 185 65.52 20.66 -59.49
C ASP A 185 65.32 20.98 -60.98
N LYS A 186 64.11 20.73 -61.52
CA LYS A 186 63.76 21.12 -62.90
C LYS A 186 63.74 22.63 -63.10
N TYR A 187 63.24 23.39 -62.13
CA TYR A 187 63.27 24.86 -62.16
C TYR A 187 64.71 25.39 -62.17
N GLU A 188 65.60 24.80 -61.38
CA GLU A 188 67.02 25.18 -61.35
C GLU A 188 67.71 24.92 -62.69
N LEU A 189 67.46 23.76 -63.30
CA LEU A 189 67.95 23.43 -64.65
C LEU A 189 67.45 24.41 -65.71
N LEU A 190 66.16 24.78 -65.68
CA LEU A 190 65.60 25.77 -66.58
C LEU A 190 66.24 27.15 -66.37
N ALA A 191 66.42 27.58 -65.12
CA ALA A 191 67.07 28.84 -64.79
C ALA A 191 68.52 28.90 -65.31
N LEU A 192 69.28 27.80 -65.13
CA LEU A 192 70.65 27.68 -65.67
C LEU A 192 70.65 27.72 -67.21
N THR A 193 69.70 27.05 -67.85
CA THR A 193 69.57 27.03 -69.31
C THR A 193 69.25 28.41 -69.85
N ILE A 194 68.31 29.14 -69.24
CA ILE A 194 67.96 30.52 -69.60
C ILE A 194 69.16 31.45 -69.41
N ARG A 195 69.88 31.35 -68.28
CA ARG A 195 71.07 32.17 -68.03
C ARG A 195 72.17 31.89 -69.06
N SER A 196 72.43 30.62 -69.37
CA SER A 196 73.39 30.21 -70.39
C SER A 196 73.02 30.74 -71.77
N HIS A 197 71.77 30.53 -72.22
CA HIS A 197 71.28 31.07 -73.48
C HIS A 197 71.32 32.60 -73.54
N GLY A 198 70.96 33.29 -72.45
CA GLY A 198 71.05 34.74 -72.33
C GLY A 198 72.48 35.25 -72.50
N THR A 199 73.47 34.57 -71.87
CA THR A 199 74.88 34.93 -72.07
C THR A 199 75.35 34.66 -73.50
N ARG A 200 74.91 33.56 -74.15
CA ARG A 200 75.24 33.25 -75.55
C ARG A 200 74.65 34.27 -76.52
N LEU A 201 73.37 34.61 -76.36
CA LEU A 201 72.69 35.64 -77.15
C LEU A 201 73.34 37.02 -76.95
N GLY A 202 73.72 37.35 -75.71
CA GLY A 202 74.44 38.58 -75.40
C GLY A 202 75.80 38.67 -76.10
N ARG A 203 76.56 37.57 -76.16
CA ARG A 203 77.81 37.50 -76.94
C ARG A 203 77.54 37.69 -78.43
N LEU A 204 76.60 36.93 -79.01
CA LEU A 204 76.23 37.06 -80.43
C LEU A 204 75.78 38.49 -80.79
N LYS A 205 74.97 39.12 -79.93
CA LYS A 205 74.56 40.52 -80.10
C LYS A 205 75.77 41.46 -80.10
N ASN A 206 76.68 41.31 -79.13
CA ASN A 206 77.85 42.16 -79.03
C ASN A 206 78.82 41.97 -80.20
N ASP A 207 78.95 40.75 -80.71
CA ASP A 207 79.77 40.45 -81.90
C ASP A 207 79.15 41.06 -83.16
N TYR A 208 77.81 41.02 -83.29
CA TYR A 208 77.09 41.64 -84.41
C TYR A 208 77.13 43.18 -84.38
N LEU A 209 77.08 43.79 -83.18
CA LEU A 209 77.11 45.26 -83.01
C LEU A 209 78.54 45.85 -82.98
N LYS A 210 79.58 45.02 -82.94
CA LYS A 210 81.00 45.45 -82.99
C LYS A 210 81.59 45.50 -84.41
N VAL A 211 80.74 45.29 -85.43
CA VAL A 211 81.00 45.63 -86.83
C VAL A 211 80.38 47.00 -87.11
#